data_AF-A0A940CWP7-F1
#
_entry.id   AF-A0A940CWP7-F1
#
_cell.length_a   1.000
_cell.length_b   1.000
_cell.length_c   1.000
_cell.angle_alpha   90.00
_cell.angle_beta   90.00
_cell.angle_gamma   90.00
#
_symmetry.space_group_name_H-M   'P 1'
#
loop_
_entity.id
_entity.type
_entity.pdbx_description
1 polymer ?
#
loop_
_entity_poly.entity_id
_entity_poly.type
_entity_poly.pdbx_seq_one_letter_code
_entity_poly.pdbx_strand_id
1 'polypeptide(L)' 'MQIQLNNLTIEDKLKLIEFIWNDLLKTEKDVPSPDWHKDELLVREKRVKENKEKILSWQEAKKDILKIVDENKNS' A
#
# COMPACT_ATOMS: atom_id res chain seq x y z
N MET A 1 4.37 -2.82 -27.19
CA MET A 1 4.49 -1.36 -26.98
C MET A 1 5.44 -1.13 -25.81
N GLN A 2 6.50 -0.33 -25.98
CA GLN A 2 7.42 0.02 -24.88
C GLN A 2 7.14 1.45 -24.43
N ILE A 3 6.95 1.66 -23.13
CA ILE A 3 6.78 2.99 -22.54
C ILE A 3 8.12 3.44 -21.98
N GLN A 4 8.68 4.52 -22.52
CA GLN A 4 9.92 5.13 -22.05
C GLN A 4 9.65 5.99 -20.81
N LEU A 5 9.66 5.36 -19.64
CA LEU A 5 9.34 6.02 -18.35
C LEU A 5 10.26 7.20 -18.03
N ASN A 6 11.49 7.21 -18.55
CA ASN A 6 12.46 8.27 -18.28
C ASN A 6 12.05 9.64 -18.84
N ASN A 7 11.19 9.65 -19.86
CA ASN A 7 10.73 10.87 -20.51
C ASN A 7 9.45 11.45 -19.87
N LEU A 8 8.86 10.72 -18.91
CA LEU A 8 7.65 11.15 -18.23
C LEU A 8 7.98 12.04 -17.04
N THR A 9 7.19 13.11 -16.86
CA THR A 9 7.20 13.87 -15.62
C THR A 9 6.74 12.99 -14.46
N ILE A 10 6.97 13.43 -13.22
CA ILE A 10 6.47 12.70 -12.03
C ILE A 10 4.93 12.59 -12.10
N GLU A 11 4.25 13.68 -12.50
CA GLU A 11 2.78 13.68 -12.63
C GLU A 11 2.30 12.64 -13.66
N ASP A 12 2.95 12.56 -14.82
CA ASP A 12 2.60 11.58 -15.85
C ASP A 12 2.82 10.14 -15.38
N LYS A 13 3.90 9.91 -14.61
CA LYS A 13 4.16 8.59 -14.01
C LYS A 13 3.06 8.22 -13.01
N LEU A 14 2.61 9.15 -12.18
CA LEU A 14 1.55 8.91 -11.22
C LEU A 14 0.22 8.60 -11.92
N LYS A 15 -0.16 9.39 -12.93
CA LYS A 15 -1.36 9.12 -13.75
C LYS A 15 -1.29 7.77 -14.46
N LEU A 16 -0.12 7.41 -14.98
CA LEU A 16 0.08 6.11 -15.61
C LEU A 16 -0.09 4.96 -14.60
N ILE A 17 0.45 5.10 -13.39
CA ILE A 17 0.24 4.11 -12.32
C ILE A 17 -1.25 3.98 -11.99
N GLU A 18 -1.97 5.08 -11.82
CA GLU A 18 -3.41 5.07 -11.55
C GLU A 18 -4.20 4.39 -12.68
N PHE A 19 -3.86 4.68 -13.94
CA PHE A 19 -4.49 4.05 -15.09
C PHE A 19 -4.25 2.54 -15.12
N ILE A 20 -3.01 2.11 -14.89
CA ILE A 20 -2.65 0.69 -14.82
C ILE A 20 -3.41 0.03 -13.67
N TRP A 21 -3.46 0.65 -12.49
CA TRP A 21 -4.17 0.11 -11.33
C TRP A 21 -5.66 -0.06 -11.61
N ASN A 22 -6.31 0.96 -12.18
CA ASN A 22 -7.72 0.91 -12.56
C ASN A 22 -8.01 -0.18 -13.59
N ASP A 23 -7.08 -0.45 -14.50
CA ASP A 23 -7.26 -1.51 -15.50
C ASP A 23 -7.09 -2.90 -14.89
N LEU A 24 -6.06 -3.10 -14.05
CA LEU A 24 -5.83 -4.36 -13.33
C LEU A 24 -7.01 -4.74 -12.43
N LEU A 25 -7.65 -3.77 -11.78
CA LEU A 25 -8.84 -4.01 -10.94
C LEU A 25 -10.02 -4.63 -11.72
N LYS A 26 -10.12 -4.42 -13.04
CA LYS A 26 -11.17 -5.05 -13.86
C LYS A 26 -10.97 -6.56 -14.02
N THR A 27 -9.74 -7.04 -13.85
CA THR A 27 -9.32 -8.43 -14.00
C THR A 27 -8.65 -8.94 -12.74
N GLU A 28 -9.14 -8.51 -11.57
CA GLU A 28 -8.54 -8.83 -10.26
C GLU A 28 -8.32 -10.34 -10.06
N LYS A 29 -9.23 -11.18 -10.56
CA LYS A 29 -9.14 -12.65 -10.48
C LYS A 29 -7.97 -13.24 -11.28
N ASP A 30 -7.49 -12.51 -12.28
CA ASP A 30 -6.41 -12.91 -13.16
C ASP A 30 -5.04 -12.41 -12.66
N VAL A 31 -5.02 -11.66 -11.54
CA VAL A 31 -3.79 -11.22 -10.87
C VAL A 31 -3.46 -12.21 -9.75
N PRO A 32 -2.58 -13.20 -9.99
CA PRO A 32 -2.26 -14.19 -8.97
C PRO A 32 -1.53 -13.52 -7.79
N SER A 33 -1.87 -13.95 -6.57
CA SER A 33 -1.05 -13.62 -5.41
C SER A 33 0.35 -14.23 -5.58
N PRO A 34 1.43 -13.48 -5.34
CA PRO A 34 2.78 -14.04 -5.31
C PRO A 34 2.89 -15.15 -4.25
N ASP A 35 3.78 -16.12 -4.46
CA ASP A 35 3.95 -17.27 -3.55
C ASP A 35 4.25 -16.83 -2.10
N TRP A 36 5.03 -15.76 -1.93
CA TRP A 36 5.40 -15.23 -0.61
C TRP A 36 4.24 -14.55 0.12
N HIS A 37 3.15 -14.20 -0.55
CA HIS A 37 2.04 -13.46 0.03
C HIS A 37 1.39 -14.23 1.18
N LYS A 38 1.24 -15.55 1.01
CA LYS A 38 0.69 -16.43 2.05
C LYS A 38 1.55 -16.44 3.31
N ASP A 39 2.87 -16.52 3.15
CA ASP A 39 3.79 -16.57 4.28
C ASP A 39 3.75 -15.27 5.08
N GLU A 40 3.71 -14.12 4.41
CA GLU A 40 3.58 -12.81 5.07
C GLU A 40 2.24 -12.68 5.83
N LEU A 41 1.13 -13.16 5.27
CA LEU A 41 -0.17 -13.17 5.95
C LEU A 41 -0.13 -14.03 7.23
N LEU A 42 0.46 -15.24 7.16
CA LEU A 42 0.61 -16.12 8.32
C LEU A 42 1.46 -15.49 9.42
N VAL A 43 2.56 -14.81 9.03
CA VAL A 43 3.42 -14.12 9.98
C VAL A 43 2.66 -12.97 10.66
N ARG A 44 1.91 -12.16 9.91
CA ARG A 44 1.08 -11.07 10.47
C ARG A 44 0.00 -11.60 11.41
N GLU A 45 -0.73 -12.63 11.01
CA GLU A 45 -1.75 -13.26 11.85
C GLU A 45 -1.17 -13.76 13.18
N LYS A 46 0.04 -14.35 13.15
CA LYS A 46 0.73 -14.79 14.35
C LYS A 46 1.06 -13.60 15.26
N ARG A 47 1.59 -12.50 14.71
CA ARG A 47 1.91 -11.29 15.51
C ARG A 47 0.68 -10.66 16.13
N VAL A 48 -0.46 -10.64 15.43
CA VAL A 48 -1.74 -10.20 15.99
C VAL A 48 -2.17 -11.11 17.14
N LYS A 49 -2.14 -12.44 16.97
CA LYS A 49 -2.47 -13.42 18.04
C LYS A 49 -1.56 -13.28 19.26
N GLU A 50 -0.30 -12.92 19.05
CA GLU A 50 0.69 -12.67 20.10
C GLU A 50 0.59 -11.26 20.73
N ASN A 51 -0.42 -10.45 20.35
CA ASN A 51 -0.58 -9.05 20.77
C ASN A 51 0.63 -8.14 20.43
N LYS A 52 1.43 -8.52 19.43
CA LYS A 52 2.58 -7.74 18.93
C LYS A 52 2.22 -6.76 17.83
N GLU A 53 1.05 -6.92 17.21
CA GLU A 53 0.49 -5.99 16.23
C GLU A 53 -0.97 -5.70 16.57
N LYS A 54 -1.41 -4.47 16.25
CA LYS A 54 -2.80 -4.02 16.44
C LYS A 54 -3.47 -3.91 15.08
N ILE A 55 -4.71 -4.40 15.00
CA ILE A 55 -5.58 -4.10 13.86
C ILE A 55 -6.26 -2.76 14.16
N LEU A 56 -6.10 -1.80 13.25
CA LEU A 56 -6.68 -0.47 13.36
C LEU A 56 -7.59 -0.23 12.16
N SER A 57 -8.68 0.50 12.38
CA SER A 57 -9.41 1.10 11.27
C SER A 57 -8.55 2.14 10.56
N TRP A 58 -8.87 2.42 9.29
CA TRP A 58 -8.19 3.46 8.53
C TRP A 58 -8.28 4.84 9.20
N GLN A 59 -9.42 5.14 9.86
CA GLN A 59 -9.62 6.40 10.56
C GLN A 59 -8.68 6.53 11.77
N GLU A 60 -8.51 5.45 12.56
CA GLU A 60 -7.59 5.41 13.69
C GLU A 60 -6.13 5.54 13.22
N ALA A 61 -5.74 4.78 12.21
CA ALA A 61 -4.39 4.85 11.64
C ALA A 61 -4.06 6.27 11.12
N LYS A 62 -5.00 6.91 10.43
CA LYS A 62 -4.83 8.28 9.93
C LYS A 62 -4.65 9.29 11.07
N LYS A 63 -5.42 9.15 12.15
CA LYS A 63 -5.31 10.03 13.34
C LYS A 63 -3.94 9.90 13.98
N ASP A 64 -3.43 8.68 14.16
CA ASP A 64 -2.13 8.43 14.76
C ASP A 64 -0.99 9.00 13.91
N ILE A 65 -1.05 8.82 12.58
CA ILE A 65 -0.07 9.38 11.64
C ILE A 65 -0.06 10.92 11.73
N LEU A 66 -1.23 11.56 11.71
CA LEU A 66 -1.33 13.02 11.79
C LEU A 66 -0.76 13.55 13.11
N LYS A 67 -1.05 12.88 14.23
CA LYS A 67 -0.51 13.24 15.53
C LYS A 67 1.03 13.22 15.55
N ILE A 68 1.64 12.17 14.99
CA ILE A 68 3.11 12.04 14.90
C ILE A 68 3.71 13.16 14.04
N VAL A 69 3.06 13.48 12.92
CA VAL A 69 3.52 14.56 12.03
C VAL A 69 3.46 15.93 12.71
N ASP A 70 2.43 16.18 13.52
CA ASP A 70 2.27 17.45 14.24
C ASP A 70 3.26 17.57 15.42
N GLU A 71 3.56 16.47 16.12
CA GLU A 71 4.57 16.44 17.18
C GLU A 71 5.99 16.70 16.63
N ASN A 72 6.33 16.14 15.47
CA ASN A 72 7.63 16.35 14.82
C ASN A 72 7.83 17.77 14.24
N LYS A 73 6.76 18.54 14.05
CA LYS A 73 6.86 19.96 13.61
C LYS A 73 7.05 20.93 14.77
N ASN A 74 6.73 20.51 15.99
CA ASN A 74 6.80 21.33 17.20
C ASN A 74 8.02 20.98 18.09
N SER A 75 8.91 20.12 17.60
CA SER A 75 10.19 19.75 18.23
C SER A 75 11.37 20.18 17.38
#